data_AF-A0A6N8HR44-F1
#
_entry.id   AF-A0A6N8HR44-F1
#
_cell.length_a   1.000
_cell.length_b   1.000
_cell.length_c   1.000
_cell.angle_alpha   90.00
_cell.angle_beta   90.00
_cell.angle_gamma   90.00
#
_symmetry.space_group_name_H-M   'P 1'
#
loop_
_entity.id
_entity.type
_entity.pdbx_description
1 polymer ?
#
loop_
_entity_poly.entity_id
_entity_poly.type
_entity_poly.pdbx_seq_one_letter_code
_entity_poly.pdbx_strand_id
1 'polypeptide(L)'
;MTTKEEEQPDWIGRRMGVNGAKLTTWLDESKLHYYTDEYLYGTGKHPMDIMSDLLKKLNQDKKRIGVEMGSYHFSAIQYETLKKRLPDATFCDATTLVGNVRMIKSNQELHYMRNAANNAEHAMQTALESLGKGVPENQVVADIYQAQLTGFEGVDGDYPSIVPFLLSGVKTSSPHLTWGNGVFRGDELVTLELAGVHKRYHSPLSRTFKLGNLSEEEKHLADAVKYSLNTTLEAIEPGKTCGDITRVWVDAIKEYGHEKYDRLGYSVGFSYPPNWDENTASIRLEDQTVLQPNMTFHLIPGIWEEDRGVELSETFVVTEDGCETLAEFPRKVFEI
;
A
#
# COMPACT_ATOMS: atom_id res chain seq x y z
N MET A 1 -1.38 12.80 18.98
CA MET A 1 -1.14 14.25 18.89
C MET A 1 0.28 14.51 19.37
N THR A 2 0.99 15.45 18.77
CA THR A 2 2.35 15.80 19.18
C THR A 2 2.58 17.30 19.05
N THR A 3 3.46 17.85 19.88
CA THR A 3 3.94 19.24 19.78
C THR A 3 5.47 19.22 19.75
N LYS A 4 6.10 20.33 19.35
CA LYS A 4 7.57 20.38 19.28
C LYS A 4 8.23 20.43 20.66
N GLU A 5 7.49 20.87 21.68
CA GLU A 5 7.99 21.08 23.03
C GLU A 5 7.92 19.82 23.91
N GLU A 6 7.13 18.82 23.52
CA GLU A 6 6.89 17.61 24.30
C GLU A 6 7.77 16.45 23.82
N GLU A 7 8.35 15.70 24.76
CA GLU A 7 9.20 14.55 24.47
C GLU A 7 8.40 13.33 23.99
N GLN A 8 7.18 13.16 24.50
CA GLN A 8 6.28 12.06 24.12
C GLN A 8 4.98 12.60 23.52
N PRO A 9 4.46 11.97 22.44
CA PRO A 9 3.15 12.30 21.91
C PRO A 9 2.03 11.83 22.85
N ASP A 10 0.87 12.47 22.74
CA ASP A 10 -0.37 12.04 23.40
C ASP A 10 -1.15 11.07 22.50
N TRP A 11 -1.49 9.91 23.04
CA TRP A 11 -2.45 8.99 22.42
C TRP A 11 -3.85 9.26 22.96
N ILE A 12 -4.85 9.25 22.07
CA ILE A 12 -6.25 9.37 22.46
C ILE A 12 -7.10 8.41 21.64
N GLY A 13 -7.96 7.66 22.33
CA GLY A 13 -8.88 6.73 21.69
C GLY A 13 -10.03 6.34 22.59
N ARG A 14 -10.75 5.28 22.20
CA ARG A 14 -11.82 4.72 23.04
C ARG A 14 -11.21 4.16 24.34
N ARG A 15 -11.91 4.30 25.47
CA ARG A 15 -11.45 3.81 26.80
C ARG A 15 -10.92 2.37 26.79
N MET A 16 -11.60 1.45 26.12
CA MET A 16 -11.14 0.06 26.03
C MET A 16 -9.85 -0.12 25.21
N GLY A 17 -9.54 0.81 24.30
CA GLY A 17 -8.31 0.81 23.51
C GLY A 17 -7.07 1.23 24.30
N VAL A 18 -7.24 1.87 25.47
CA VAL A 18 -6.11 2.26 26.33
C VAL A 18 -5.27 1.06 26.74
N ASN A 19 -5.90 -0.08 27.03
CA ASN A 19 -5.17 -1.29 27.38
C ASN A 19 -4.31 -1.79 26.21
N GLY A 20 -4.81 -1.66 24.97
CA GLY A 20 -4.01 -1.93 23.78
C GLY A 20 -2.82 -0.98 23.69
N ALA A 21 -3.05 0.33 23.85
CA ALA A 21 -1.99 1.33 23.80
C ALA A 21 -0.89 1.10 24.87
N LYS A 22 -1.27 0.69 26.09
CA LYS A 22 -0.31 0.30 27.15
C LYS A 22 0.58 -0.88 26.76
N LEU A 23 0.08 -1.79 25.94
CA LEU A 23 0.79 -3.01 25.54
C LEU A 23 1.64 -2.82 24.27
N THR A 24 1.33 -1.82 23.44
CA THR A 24 1.93 -1.68 22.10
C THR A 24 2.67 -0.38 21.88
N THR A 25 2.56 0.59 22.78
CA THR A 25 3.27 1.87 22.68
C THR A 25 4.36 1.98 23.74
N TRP A 26 5.31 2.88 23.49
CA TRP A 26 6.37 3.24 24.42
C TRP A 26 5.98 4.39 25.35
N LEU A 27 4.71 4.84 25.30
CA LEU A 27 4.24 6.04 25.96
C LEU A 27 3.97 5.80 27.45
N ASP A 28 4.25 6.82 28.25
CA ASP A 28 3.89 6.82 29.67
C ASP A 28 2.37 6.81 29.83
N GLU A 29 1.87 6.22 30.92
CA GLU A 29 0.41 6.20 31.19
C GLU A 29 -0.21 7.60 31.22
N SER A 30 0.58 8.63 31.58
CA SER A 30 0.15 10.03 31.60
C SER A 30 -0.17 10.61 30.22
N LYS A 31 0.31 9.97 29.15
CA LYS A 31 0.10 10.34 27.74
C LYS A 31 -1.02 9.55 27.08
N LEU A 32 -1.70 8.68 27.83
CA LEU A 32 -2.80 7.85 27.35
C LEU A 32 -4.15 8.45 27.78
N HIS A 33 -4.81 9.13 26.86
CA HIS A 33 -6.11 9.77 27.06
C HIS A 33 -7.22 8.93 26.44
N TYR A 34 -8.46 9.13 26.91
CA TYR A 34 -9.58 8.41 26.34
C TYR A 34 -10.91 9.15 26.40
N TYR A 35 -11.81 8.76 25.49
CA TYR A 35 -13.24 9.06 25.58
C TYR A 35 -14.04 7.79 25.92
N THR A 36 -15.18 7.98 26.57
CA THR A 36 -16.14 6.94 26.96
C THR A 36 -17.15 6.67 25.83
N ASP A 37 -17.91 5.59 25.97
CA ASP A 37 -18.85 5.14 24.92
C ASP A 37 -20.03 6.12 24.68
N GLU A 38 -20.27 7.07 25.59
CA GLU A 38 -21.26 8.13 25.39
C GLU A 38 -20.91 9.11 24.24
N TYR A 39 -19.66 9.08 23.76
CA TYR A 39 -19.19 9.84 22.61
C TYR A 39 -19.30 9.06 21.29
N LEU A 40 -19.83 7.83 21.31
CA LEU A 40 -19.99 7.00 20.12
C LEU A 40 -21.41 7.13 19.55
N TYR A 41 -21.50 7.43 18.25
CA TYR A 41 -22.75 7.44 17.46
C TYR A 41 -23.91 8.27 18.04
N GLY A 42 -23.64 9.15 19.02
CA GLY A 42 -24.62 10.01 19.65
C GLY A 42 -24.89 11.28 18.84
N THR A 43 -26.09 11.86 19.01
CA THR A 43 -26.53 13.04 18.25
C THR A 43 -26.04 14.38 18.81
N GLY A 44 -25.25 14.38 19.90
CA GLY A 44 -24.81 15.62 20.58
C GLY A 44 -23.46 15.58 21.25
N LYS A 45 -22.73 14.46 21.19
CA LYS A 45 -21.36 14.32 21.70
C LYS A 45 -20.50 13.67 20.63
N HIS A 46 -19.27 14.12 20.51
CA HIS A 46 -18.35 13.61 19.51
C HIS A 46 -16.94 13.43 20.11
N PRO A 47 -16.14 12.41 19.74
CA PRO A 47 -14.82 12.20 20.33
C PRO A 47 -13.87 13.41 20.22
N MET A 48 -14.09 14.25 19.21
CA MET A 48 -13.35 15.52 19.04
C MET A 48 -13.66 16.57 20.12
N ASP A 49 -14.75 16.44 20.88
CA ASP A 49 -14.99 17.25 22.08
C ASP A 49 -13.90 17.00 23.12
N ILE A 50 -13.57 15.72 23.38
CA ILE A 50 -12.51 15.34 24.32
C ILE A 50 -11.13 15.75 23.78
N MET A 51 -10.87 15.58 22.48
CA MET A 51 -9.65 16.09 21.86
C MET A 51 -9.51 17.61 22.07
N SER A 52 -10.60 18.36 21.91
CA SER A 52 -10.60 19.82 22.09
C SER A 52 -10.35 20.21 23.55
N ASP A 53 -10.90 19.48 24.51
CA ASP A 53 -10.68 19.71 25.94
C ASP A 53 -9.22 19.42 26.33
N LEU A 54 -8.63 18.36 25.75
CA LEU A 54 -7.21 18.06 25.93
C LEU A 54 -6.32 19.18 25.36
N LEU A 55 -6.60 19.65 24.14
CA LEU A 55 -5.87 20.76 23.53
C LEU A 55 -5.94 22.03 24.38
N LYS A 56 -7.10 22.35 24.98
CA LYS A 56 -7.25 23.47 25.92
C LYS A 56 -6.42 23.27 27.19
N LYS A 57 -6.44 22.06 27.77
CA LYS A 57 -5.64 21.72 28.95
C LYS A 57 -4.14 21.89 28.69
N LEU A 58 -3.70 21.64 27.46
CA LEU A 58 -2.31 21.77 27.02
C LEU A 58 -1.97 23.18 26.48
N ASN A 59 -2.89 24.15 26.55
CA ASN A 59 -2.73 25.51 26.01
C ASN A 59 -2.41 25.55 24.50
N GLN A 60 -2.92 24.57 23.75
CA GLN A 60 -2.77 24.45 22.29
C GLN A 60 -4.00 24.95 21.52
N ASP A 61 -5.09 25.30 22.22
CA ASP A 61 -6.41 25.65 21.67
C ASP A 61 -6.48 26.96 20.87
N LYS A 62 -5.41 27.77 20.92
CA LYS A 62 -5.28 29.04 20.18
C LYS A 62 -4.12 29.05 19.20
N LYS A 63 -3.52 27.89 18.97
CA LYS A 63 -2.32 27.73 18.15
C LYS A 63 -2.68 27.38 16.72
N ARG A 64 -1.65 27.18 15.90
CA ARG A 64 -1.78 26.57 14.58
C ARG A 64 -1.82 25.05 14.74
N ILE A 65 -2.93 24.42 14.38
CA ILE A 65 -3.17 22.99 14.55
C ILE A 65 -3.18 22.32 13.17
N GLY A 66 -2.23 21.41 12.94
CA GLY A 66 -2.23 20.54 11.77
C GLY A 66 -3.21 19.40 11.93
N VAL A 67 -4.06 19.17 10.93
CA VAL A 67 -4.94 17.99 10.84
C VAL A 67 -4.79 17.35 9.47
N GLU A 68 -4.93 16.02 9.41
CA GLU A 68 -4.83 15.27 8.15
C GLU A 68 -6.16 15.34 7.39
N MET A 69 -6.43 16.46 6.73
CA MET A 69 -7.71 16.72 6.05
C MET A 69 -8.08 15.70 4.97
N GLY A 70 -7.09 15.05 4.35
CA GLY A 70 -7.26 14.01 3.34
C GLY A 70 -7.20 12.58 3.87
N SER A 71 -7.08 12.37 5.19
CA SER A 71 -6.98 11.02 5.78
C SER A 71 -8.32 10.28 5.76
N TYR A 72 -8.27 8.95 5.53
CA TYR A 72 -9.45 8.08 5.48
C TYR A 72 -10.31 8.11 6.75
N HIS A 73 -9.70 8.41 7.90
CA HIS A 73 -10.34 8.37 9.21
C HIS A 73 -10.55 9.75 9.83
N PHE A 74 -10.31 10.81 9.06
CA PHE A 74 -10.59 12.19 9.45
C PHE A 74 -11.76 12.75 8.63
N SER A 75 -12.97 12.47 9.12
CA SER A 75 -14.22 12.87 8.50
C SER A 75 -14.52 14.37 8.64
N ALA A 76 -15.40 14.87 7.78
CA ALA A 76 -15.88 16.25 7.83
C ALA A 76 -16.50 16.62 9.20
N ILE A 77 -17.19 15.69 9.86
CA ILE A 77 -17.79 15.97 11.18
C ILE A 77 -16.72 16.14 12.27
N GLN A 78 -15.60 15.42 12.20
CA GLN A 78 -14.45 15.62 13.09
C GLN A 78 -13.90 17.04 12.94
N TYR A 79 -13.68 17.48 11.70
CA TYR A 79 -13.17 18.82 11.40
C TYR A 79 -14.11 19.94 11.88
N GLU A 80 -15.40 19.86 11.54
CA GLU A 80 -16.39 20.85 11.96
C GLU A 80 -16.53 20.93 13.49
N THR A 81 -16.44 19.78 14.18
CA THR A 81 -16.45 19.74 15.64
C THR A 81 -15.25 20.47 16.23
N LEU A 82 -14.04 20.19 15.72
CA LEU A 82 -12.81 20.87 16.15
C LEU A 82 -12.90 22.38 15.94
N LYS A 83 -13.34 22.83 14.75
CA LYS A 83 -13.52 24.26 14.47
C LYS A 83 -14.50 24.94 15.42
N LYS A 84 -15.63 24.29 15.70
CA LYS A 84 -16.64 24.82 16.64
C LYS A 84 -16.10 24.91 18.07
N ARG A 85 -15.32 23.92 18.52
CA ARG A 85 -14.80 23.83 19.89
C ARG A 85 -13.56 24.68 20.15
N LEU A 86 -12.80 25.00 19.09
CA LEU A 86 -11.53 25.72 19.10
C LEU A 86 -11.58 26.92 18.14
N PRO A 87 -12.47 27.91 18.39
CA PRO A 87 -12.70 29.02 17.46
C PRO A 87 -11.48 29.96 17.30
N ASP A 88 -10.57 29.95 18.28
CA ASP A 88 -9.36 30.78 18.28
C ASP A 88 -8.15 30.05 17.65
N ALA A 89 -8.29 28.78 17.25
CA ALA A 89 -7.22 28.02 16.60
C ALA A 89 -7.20 28.30 15.09
N THR A 90 -6.00 28.23 14.50
CA THR A 90 -5.84 28.20 13.04
C THR A 90 -5.58 26.78 12.58
N PHE A 91 -6.51 26.17 11.85
CA PHE A 91 -6.31 24.84 11.28
C PHE A 91 -5.55 24.90 9.96
N CYS A 92 -4.61 23.98 9.77
CA CYS A 92 -3.94 23.77 8.48
C CYS A 92 -3.94 22.30 8.11
N ASP A 93 -3.92 22.05 6.80
CA ASP A 93 -3.75 20.69 6.29
C ASP A 93 -2.31 20.20 6.56
N ALA A 94 -2.21 19.06 7.23
CA ALA A 94 -0.97 18.36 7.53
C ALA A 94 -0.99 16.91 7.01
N THR A 95 -1.87 16.59 6.05
CA THR A 95 -2.11 15.22 5.54
C THR A 95 -0.84 14.47 5.17
N THR A 96 0.12 15.12 4.49
CA THR A 96 1.34 14.47 4.03
C THR A 96 2.51 14.57 5.01
N LEU A 97 2.35 15.26 6.15
CA LEU A 97 3.45 15.58 7.05
C LEU A 97 4.13 14.32 7.60
N VAL A 98 3.36 13.42 8.20
CA VAL A 98 3.90 12.18 8.80
C VAL A 98 4.32 11.20 7.70
N GLY A 99 3.57 11.12 6.60
CA GLY A 99 3.94 10.31 5.44
C GLY A 99 5.32 10.67 4.89
N ASN A 100 5.61 11.97 4.74
CA ASN A 100 6.92 12.44 4.26
C ASN A 100 8.07 12.08 5.21
N VAL A 101 7.82 12.05 6.53
CA VAL A 101 8.83 11.60 7.51
C VAL A 101 9.12 10.11 7.36
N ARG A 102 8.10 9.29 7.03
CA ARG A 102 8.21 7.84 6.86
C ARG A 102 8.79 7.41 5.52
N MET A 103 8.97 8.34 4.58
CA MET A 103 9.39 8.03 3.21
C MET A 103 10.75 7.34 3.16
N ILE A 104 11.70 7.74 4.02
CA ILE A 104 13.01 7.11 4.18
C ILE A 104 12.94 6.06 5.28
N LYS A 105 13.11 4.80 4.91
CA LYS A 105 13.05 3.67 5.85
C LYS A 105 14.34 3.53 6.65
N SER A 106 14.22 3.18 7.93
CA SER A 106 15.35 2.71 8.72
C SER A 106 15.74 1.27 8.36
N ASN A 107 16.94 0.84 8.77
CA ASN A 107 17.39 -0.54 8.53
C ASN A 107 16.45 -1.60 9.12
N GLN A 108 15.82 -1.30 10.26
CA GLN A 108 14.87 -2.23 10.89
C GLN A 108 13.56 -2.34 10.08
N GLU A 109 13.09 -1.23 9.52
CA GLU A 109 11.92 -1.21 8.63
C GLU A 109 12.20 -1.98 7.35
N LEU A 110 13.36 -1.77 6.73
CA LEU A 110 13.79 -2.52 5.56
C LEU A 110 13.93 -4.02 5.86
N HIS A 111 14.40 -4.40 7.05
CA HIS A 111 14.41 -5.79 7.46
C HIS A 111 12.99 -6.38 7.53
N TYR A 112 12.03 -5.65 8.11
CA TYR A 112 10.63 -6.10 8.12
C TYR A 112 10.01 -6.18 6.73
N MET A 113 10.37 -5.27 5.82
CA MET A 113 9.88 -5.31 4.43
C MET A 113 10.48 -6.48 3.63
N ARG A 114 11.75 -6.85 3.84
CA ARG A 114 12.33 -8.07 3.24
C ARG A 114 11.64 -9.33 3.76
N ASN A 115 11.37 -9.40 5.06
CA ASN A 115 10.57 -10.48 5.65
C ASN A 115 9.14 -10.53 5.05
N ALA A 116 8.53 -9.36 4.83
CA ALA A 116 7.24 -9.27 4.15
C ALA A 116 7.32 -9.73 2.68
N ALA A 117 8.42 -9.48 1.98
CA ALA A 117 8.64 -9.94 0.62
C ALA A 117 8.73 -11.48 0.54
N ASN A 118 9.45 -12.13 1.45
CA ASN A 118 9.48 -13.60 1.55
C ASN A 118 8.07 -14.20 1.72
N ASN A 119 7.24 -13.56 2.56
CA ASN A 119 5.84 -13.97 2.71
C ASN A 119 5.02 -13.74 1.43
N ALA A 120 5.33 -12.70 0.65
CA ALA A 120 4.68 -12.41 -0.62
C ALA A 120 5.03 -13.46 -1.68
N GLU A 121 6.30 -13.84 -1.77
CA GLU A 121 6.79 -14.92 -2.64
C GLU A 121 6.14 -16.24 -2.31
N HIS A 122 6.08 -16.59 -1.02
CA HIS A 122 5.42 -17.81 -0.58
C HIS A 122 3.94 -17.83 -0.99
N ALA A 123 3.20 -16.75 -0.73
CA ALA A 123 1.80 -16.64 -1.11
C ALA A 123 1.60 -16.68 -2.64
N MET A 124 2.48 -16.04 -3.41
CA MET A 124 2.43 -16.05 -4.88
C MET A 124 2.76 -17.45 -5.45
N GLN A 125 3.71 -18.16 -4.84
CA GLN A 125 4.02 -19.55 -5.19
C GLN A 125 2.84 -20.48 -4.88
N THR A 126 2.20 -20.34 -3.72
CA THR A 126 0.97 -21.07 -3.39
C THR A 126 -0.14 -20.78 -4.39
N ALA A 127 -0.32 -19.53 -4.79
CA ALA A 127 -1.30 -19.20 -5.83
C ALA A 127 -0.99 -19.90 -7.16
N LEU A 128 0.26 -19.85 -7.61
CA LEU A 128 0.71 -20.54 -8.84
C LEU A 128 0.40 -22.04 -8.80
N GLU A 129 0.60 -22.68 -7.65
CA GLU A 129 0.35 -24.12 -7.45
C GLU A 129 -1.14 -24.48 -7.34
N SER A 130 -1.97 -23.57 -6.81
CA SER A 130 -3.41 -23.78 -6.63
C SER A 130 -4.24 -23.43 -7.87
N LEU A 131 -3.67 -22.72 -8.85
CA LEU A 131 -4.37 -22.33 -10.07
C LEU A 131 -4.59 -23.52 -11.03
N GLY A 132 -5.79 -23.60 -11.61
CA GLY A 132 -6.10 -24.63 -12.59
C GLY A 132 -7.53 -24.58 -13.10
N LYS A 133 -7.77 -25.16 -14.28
CA LYS A 133 -9.10 -25.27 -14.87
C LYS A 133 -10.05 -26.04 -13.93
N GLY A 134 -11.23 -25.48 -13.71
CA GLY A 134 -12.27 -26.04 -12.84
C GLY A 134 -12.06 -25.77 -11.36
N VAL A 135 -10.95 -25.15 -10.97
CA VAL A 135 -10.72 -24.73 -9.57
C VAL A 135 -11.62 -23.52 -9.27
N PRO A 136 -12.32 -23.50 -8.11
CA PRO A 136 -13.04 -22.31 -7.65
C PRO A 136 -12.09 -21.16 -7.29
N GLU A 137 -12.39 -19.94 -7.72
CA GLU A 137 -11.56 -18.76 -7.45
C GLU A 137 -11.37 -18.53 -5.94
N ASN A 138 -12.44 -18.71 -5.17
CA ASN A 138 -12.41 -18.53 -3.72
C ASN A 138 -11.56 -19.58 -2.99
N GLN A 139 -11.33 -20.77 -3.58
CA GLN A 139 -10.43 -21.76 -3.01
C GLN A 139 -8.98 -21.29 -3.12
N VAL A 140 -8.58 -20.76 -4.28
CA VAL A 140 -7.23 -20.19 -4.46
C VAL A 140 -7.00 -19.03 -3.50
N VAL A 141 -8.00 -18.15 -3.31
CA VAL A 141 -7.90 -17.07 -2.32
C VAL A 141 -7.78 -17.58 -0.89
N ALA A 142 -8.47 -18.67 -0.53
CA ALA A 142 -8.34 -19.27 0.79
C ALA A 142 -6.91 -19.80 1.02
N ASP A 143 -6.32 -20.44 0.01
CA ASP A 143 -4.94 -20.94 0.07
C ASP A 143 -3.94 -19.78 0.19
N ILE A 144 -4.14 -18.69 -0.55
CA ILE A 144 -3.35 -17.45 -0.46
C ILE A 144 -3.40 -16.87 0.95
N TYR A 145 -4.60 -16.72 1.53
CA TYR A 145 -4.74 -16.19 2.89
C TYR A 145 -4.05 -17.09 3.92
N GLN A 146 -4.15 -18.40 3.76
CA GLN A 146 -3.45 -19.33 4.63
C GLN A 146 -1.93 -19.09 4.55
N ALA A 147 -1.35 -19.06 3.35
CA ALA A 147 0.07 -18.81 3.15
C ALA A 147 0.53 -17.45 3.70
N GLN A 148 -0.23 -16.39 3.43
CA GLN A 148 0.05 -15.03 3.94
C GLN A 148 0.08 -14.98 5.47
N LEU A 149 -0.85 -15.68 6.15
CA LEU A 149 -1.00 -15.62 7.60
C LEU A 149 -0.07 -16.59 8.33
N THR A 150 0.21 -17.76 7.77
CA THR A 150 1.21 -18.67 8.34
C THR A 150 2.62 -18.13 8.19
N GLY A 151 2.86 -17.32 7.15
CA GLY A 151 4.18 -16.83 6.79
C GLY A 151 5.08 -17.94 6.25
N PHE A 152 6.37 -17.67 6.13
CA PHE A 152 7.34 -18.57 5.52
C PHE A 152 8.67 -18.62 6.31
N GLU A 153 9.31 -19.79 6.38
CA GLU A 153 10.64 -20.00 6.99
C GLU A 153 10.86 -19.38 8.39
N GLY A 154 9.82 -19.39 9.23
CA GLY A 154 9.88 -18.86 10.60
C GLY A 154 9.66 -17.35 10.71
N VAL A 155 9.39 -16.67 9.60
CA VAL A 155 8.87 -15.31 9.57
C VAL A 155 7.34 -15.39 9.68
N ASP A 156 6.77 -14.73 10.68
CA ASP A 156 5.31 -14.66 10.84
C ASP A 156 4.67 -13.75 9.80
N GLY A 157 3.49 -14.17 9.34
CA GLY A 157 2.57 -13.38 8.53
C GLY A 157 1.74 -12.39 9.35
N ASP A 158 1.20 -11.38 8.67
CA ASP A 158 0.28 -10.38 9.23
C ASP A 158 -0.83 -10.10 8.19
N TYR A 159 -1.92 -9.45 8.58
CA TYR A 159 -3.04 -9.21 7.67
C TYR A 159 -2.74 -8.09 6.67
N PRO A 160 -3.03 -8.25 5.37
CA PRO A 160 -2.81 -7.20 4.40
C PRO A 160 -3.80 -6.04 4.54
N SER A 161 -3.34 -4.83 4.28
CA SER A 161 -4.19 -3.62 4.25
C SER A 161 -5.24 -3.67 3.15
N ILE A 162 -4.99 -4.46 2.10
CA ILE A 162 -5.88 -4.70 0.97
C ILE A 162 -6.03 -6.22 0.82
N VAL A 163 -7.24 -6.68 0.48
CA VAL A 163 -7.48 -8.09 0.17
C VAL A 163 -6.79 -8.48 -1.15
N PRO A 164 -6.54 -9.77 -1.42
CA PRO A 164 -6.04 -10.19 -2.73
C PRO A 164 -6.98 -9.77 -3.87
N PHE A 165 -6.41 -9.21 -4.94
CA PHE A 165 -7.13 -8.97 -6.18
C PHE A 165 -6.86 -10.13 -7.12
N LEU A 166 -7.88 -10.97 -7.35
CA LEU A 166 -7.79 -12.13 -8.24
C LEU A 166 -8.79 -11.95 -9.37
N LEU A 167 -8.28 -11.68 -10.56
CA LEU A 167 -9.06 -11.37 -11.75
C LEU A 167 -8.83 -12.43 -12.81
N SER A 168 -9.90 -13.01 -13.34
CA SER A 168 -9.85 -14.08 -14.36
C SER A 168 -10.60 -13.69 -15.64
N GLY A 169 -10.05 -14.09 -16.79
CA GLY A 169 -10.60 -13.80 -18.12
C GLY A 169 -10.72 -12.30 -18.37
N VAL A 170 -11.87 -11.87 -18.88
CA VAL A 170 -12.15 -10.45 -19.15
C VAL A 170 -12.01 -9.56 -17.92
N LYS A 171 -12.12 -10.10 -16.69
CA LYS A 171 -11.92 -9.29 -15.48
C LYS A 171 -10.50 -8.74 -15.38
N THR A 172 -9.52 -9.36 -16.03
CA THR A 172 -8.13 -8.88 -16.06
C THR A 172 -7.99 -7.50 -16.70
N SER A 173 -8.98 -6.99 -17.44
CA SER A 173 -9.03 -5.59 -17.90
C SER A 173 -9.40 -4.57 -16.83
N SER A 174 -9.56 -4.98 -15.57
CA SER A 174 -9.81 -4.09 -14.44
C SER A 174 -8.68 -4.19 -13.41
N PRO A 175 -8.32 -3.10 -12.69
CA PRO A 175 -7.26 -3.16 -11.70
C PRO A 175 -7.69 -3.62 -10.31
N HIS A 176 -8.98 -3.49 -9.94
CA HIS A 176 -9.39 -3.55 -8.52
C HIS A 176 -10.59 -4.48 -8.26
N LEU A 177 -10.89 -5.40 -9.17
CA LEU A 177 -11.85 -6.46 -8.84
C LEU A 177 -11.16 -7.47 -7.91
N THR A 178 -11.91 -7.96 -6.95
CA THR A 178 -11.50 -9.08 -6.09
C THR A 178 -11.88 -10.40 -6.77
N TRP A 179 -11.95 -11.49 -6.03
CA TRP A 179 -12.46 -12.77 -6.52
C TRP A 179 -14.00 -12.82 -6.53
N GLY A 180 -14.56 -13.72 -7.34
CA GLY A 180 -15.97 -14.08 -7.34
C GLY A 180 -16.25 -15.47 -6.77
N ASN A 181 -17.47 -15.97 -7.00
CA ASN A 181 -17.87 -17.36 -6.74
C ASN A 181 -17.75 -18.25 -7.99
N GLY A 182 -16.95 -17.81 -8.97
CA GLY A 182 -16.73 -18.51 -10.23
C GLY A 182 -15.70 -19.64 -10.12
N VAL A 183 -15.57 -20.38 -11.22
CA VAL A 183 -14.49 -21.35 -11.44
C VAL A 183 -13.68 -20.92 -12.66
N PHE A 184 -12.39 -21.21 -12.66
CA PHE A 184 -11.57 -20.96 -13.84
C PHE A 184 -11.99 -21.85 -15.00
N ARG A 185 -12.27 -21.25 -16.15
CA ARG A 185 -12.75 -21.92 -17.37
C ARG A 185 -11.63 -22.57 -18.17
N GLY A 186 -10.40 -22.08 -17.99
CA GLY A 186 -9.24 -22.44 -18.80
C GLY A 186 -9.15 -21.59 -20.07
N ASP A 187 -7.95 -21.58 -20.66
CA ASP A 187 -7.51 -20.72 -21.76
C ASP A 187 -7.73 -19.21 -21.51
N GLU A 188 -7.65 -18.80 -20.25
CA GLU A 188 -7.88 -17.42 -19.82
C GLU A 188 -6.68 -16.89 -19.03
N LEU A 189 -6.49 -15.56 -19.08
CA LEU A 189 -5.56 -14.88 -18.18
C LEU A 189 -6.13 -14.84 -16.77
N VAL A 190 -5.24 -14.92 -15.79
CA VAL A 190 -5.52 -14.69 -14.38
C VAL A 190 -4.49 -13.70 -13.87
N THR A 191 -4.90 -12.51 -13.44
CA THR A 191 -4.02 -11.53 -12.78
C THR A 191 -4.26 -11.58 -11.29
N LEU A 192 -3.17 -11.65 -10.53
CA LEU A 192 -3.19 -11.70 -9.08
C LEU A 192 -2.28 -10.62 -8.51
N GLU A 193 -2.86 -9.69 -7.75
CA GLU A 193 -2.14 -8.77 -6.89
C GLU A 193 -2.38 -9.16 -5.42
N LEU A 194 -1.29 -9.32 -4.68
CA LEU A 194 -1.30 -9.60 -3.24
C LEU A 194 -0.14 -8.87 -2.55
N ALA A 195 -0.09 -8.94 -1.22
CA ALA A 195 1.07 -8.49 -0.47
C ALA A 195 1.41 -9.49 0.62
N GLY A 196 2.70 -9.77 0.78
CA GLY A 196 3.17 -10.31 2.05
C GLY A 196 3.27 -9.20 3.09
N VAL A 197 3.04 -9.55 4.35
CA VAL A 197 3.08 -8.58 5.45
C VAL A 197 3.81 -9.19 6.64
N HIS A 198 4.61 -8.36 7.30
CA HIS A 198 5.27 -8.69 8.55
C HIS A 198 5.34 -7.44 9.44
N LYS A 199 4.82 -7.52 10.67
CA LYS A 199 4.74 -6.40 11.62
C LYS A 199 4.15 -5.12 10.99
N ARG A 200 3.07 -5.25 10.23
CA ARG A 200 2.42 -4.19 9.42
C ARG A 200 3.21 -3.61 8.24
N TYR A 201 4.46 -4.03 7.99
CA TYR A 201 5.20 -3.64 6.79
C TYR A 201 4.78 -4.53 5.63
N HIS A 202 4.48 -3.90 4.49
CA HIS A 202 3.98 -4.58 3.30
C HIS A 202 5.08 -4.71 2.24
N SER A 203 5.04 -5.81 1.51
CA SER A 203 5.70 -5.95 0.21
C SER A 203 4.68 -6.48 -0.80
N PRO A 204 3.98 -5.59 -1.54
CA PRO A 204 3.09 -5.99 -2.61
C PRO A 204 3.80 -6.65 -3.79
N LEU A 205 3.12 -7.57 -4.46
CA LEU A 205 3.60 -8.30 -5.63
C LEU A 205 2.42 -8.70 -6.51
N SER A 206 2.59 -8.54 -7.81
CA SER A 206 1.59 -8.90 -8.81
C SER A 206 2.18 -9.72 -9.95
N ARG A 207 1.45 -10.74 -10.36
CA ARG A 207 1.78 -11.59 -11.50
C ARG A 207 0.52 -11.94 -12.28
N THR A 208 0.67 -12.05 -13.59
CA THR A 208 -0.33 -12.64 -14.47
C THR A 208 0.06 -14.08 -14.83
N PHE A 209 -0.94 -14.94 -14.92
CA PHE A 209 -0.88 -16.35 -15.31
C PHE A 209 -1.79 -16.55 -16.52
N LYS A 210 -1.50 -17.53 -17.36
CA LYS A 210 -2.35 -18.00 -18.45
C LYS A 210 -2.65 -19.47 -18.18
N LEU A 211 -3.92 -19.83 -18.10
CA LEU A 211 -4.36 -21.22 -17.91
C LEU A 211 -4.40 -21.95 -19.26
N GLY A 212 -3.25 -22.19 -19.86
CA GLY A 212 -3.07 -22.62 -21.23
C GLY A 212 -1.84 -21.97 -21.84
N ASN A 213 -1.85 -21.80 -23.17
CA ASN A 213 -0.76 -21.11 -23.86
C ASN A 213 -1.16 -19.68 -24.19
N LEU A 214 -0.21 -18.76 -24.11
CA LEU A 214 -0.42 -17.38 -24.55
C LEU A 214 -0.69 -17.36 -26.06
N SER A 215 -1.71 -16.60 -26.46
CA SER A 215 -1.84 -16.14 -27.84
C SER A 215 -0.71 -15.17 -28.20
N GLU A 216 -0.47 -14.95 -29.50
CA GLU A 216 0.56 -14.02 -29.95
C GLU A 216 0.32 -12.58 -29.42
N GLU A 217 -0.94 -12.16 -29.32
CA GLU A 217 -1.30 -10.84 -28.76
C GLU A 217 -1.02 -10.76 -27.26
N GLU A 218 -1.42 -11.78 -26.47
CA GLU A 218 -1.16 -11.82 -25.03
C GLU A 218 0.36 -11.90 -24.75
N LYS A 219 1.10 -12.63 -25.61
CA LYS A 219 2.56 -12.72 -25.51
C LYS A 219 3.22 -11.39 -25.84
N HIS A 220 2.79 -10.69 -26.90
CA HIS A 220 3.28 -9.35 -27.24
C HIS A 220 3.07 -8.37 -26.09
N LEU A 221 1.87 -8.36 -25.50
CA LEU A 221 1.56 -7.53 -24.34
C LEU A 221 2.41 -7.90 -23.12
N ALA A 222 2.58 -9.20 -22.84
CA ALA A 222 3.41 -9.69 -21.74
C ALA A 222 4.88 -9.29 -21.90
N ASP A 223 5.43 -9.42 -23.11
CA ASP A 223 6.80 -9.02 -23.42
C ASP A 223 6.97 -7.50 -23.30
N ALA A 224 5.99 -6.71 -23.75
CA ALA A 224 5.98 -5.25 -23.63
C ALA A 224 6.02 -4.79 -22.16
N VAL A 225 5.15 -5.36 -21.31
CA VAL A 225 5.10 -5.04 -19.86
C VAL A 225 6.38 -5.48 -19.17
N LYS A 226 6.87 -6.69 -19.45
CA LYS A 226 8.11 -7.20 -18.85
C LYS A 226 9.33 -6.37 -19.24
N TYR A 227 9.50 -6.07 -20.53
CA TYR A 227 10.59 -5.25 -21.03
C TYR A 227 10.58 -3.89 -20.35
N SER A 228 9.44 -3.19 -20.40
CA SER A 228 9.30 -1.85 -19.85
C SER A 228 9.54 -1.83 -18.33
N LEU A 229 9.13 -2.86 -17.60
CA LEU A 229 9.34 -2.98 -16.15
C LEU A 229 10.83 -3.09 -15.84
N ASN A 230 11.53 -3.96 -16.56
CA ASN A 230 12.95 -4.18 -16.36
C ASN A 230 13.77 -2.93 -16.72
N THR A 231 13.48 -2.31 -17.87
CA THR A 231 14.11 -1.05 -18.29
C THR A 231 13.88 0.07 -17.28
N THR A 232 12.68 0.13 -16.70
CA THR A 232 12.36 1.13 -15.67
C THR A 232 13.15 0.87 -14.39
N LEU A 233 13.21 -0.37 -13.91
CA LEU A 233 13.98 -0.75 -12.71
C LEU A 233 15.47 -0.45 -12.89
N GLU A 234 16.06 -0.76 -14.05
CA GLU A 234 17.46 -0.47 -14.38
C GLU A 234 17.79 1.04 -14.37
N ALA A 235 16.78 1.88 -14.60
CA ALA A 235 16.95 3.33 -14.59
C ALA A 235 16.73 3.97 -13.21
N ILE A 236 16.33 3.22 -12.19
CA ILE A 236 16.11 3.78 -10.85
C ILE A 236 17.47 4.00 -10.18
N GLU A 237 17.73 5.24 -9.77
CA GLU A 237 18.90 5.62 -8.98
C GLU A 237 18.60 6.90 -8.16
N PRO A 238 19.33 7.16 -7.06
CA PRO A 238 19.21 8.42 -6.32
C PRO A 238 19.36 9.66 -7.20
N GLY A 239 18.61 10.71 -6.88
CA GLY A 239 18.68 12.00 -7.58
C GLY A 239 17.74 12.12 -8.79
N LYS A 240 17.25 11.02 -9.35
CA LYS A 240 16.13 11.06 -10.32
C LYS A 240 14.82 11.39 -9.62
N THR A 241 13.88 12.00 -10.35
CA THR A 241 12.52 12.20 -9.84
C THR A 241 11.61 11.02 -10.16
N CYS A 242 10.50 10.88 -9.43
CA CYS A 242 9.42 9.96 -9.79
C CYS A 242 8.97 10.14 -11.26
N GLY A 243 8.85 11.38 -11.74
CA GLY A 243 8.52 11.69 -13.13
C GLY A 243 9.59 11.29 -14.14
N ASP A 244 10.88 11.34 -13.78
CA ASP A 244 11.96 10.82 -14.63
C ASP A 244 11.82 9.31 -14.83
N ILE A 245 11.53 8.56 -13.75
CA ILE A 245 11.30 7.11 -13.82
C ILE A 245 10.07 6.79 -14.68
N THR A 246 8.98 7.57 -14.55
CA THR A 246 7.79 7.39 -15.39
C THR A 246 8.09 7.59 -16.87
N ARG A 247 8.93 8.57 -17.22
CA ARG A 247 9.31 8.82 -18.61
C ARG A 247 10.06 7.65 -19.24
N VAL A 248 10.93 6.97 -18.49
CA VAL A 248 11.61 5.75 -18.95
C VAL A 248 10.61 4.66 -19.33
N TRP A 249 9.61 4.40 -18.48
CA TRP A 249 8.56 3.44 -18.79
C TRP A 249 7.77 3.85 -20.03
N VAL A 250 7.34 5.12 -20.11
CA VAL A 250 6.54 5.63 -21.24
C VAL A 250 7.27 5.48 -22.57
N ASP A 251 8.58 5.75 -22.59
CA ASP A 251 9.39 5.58 -23.78
C ASP A 251 9.57 4.09 -24.14
N ALA A 252 9.83 3.23 -23.15
CA ALA A 252 10.01 1.78 -23.36
C ALA A 252 8.74 1.08 -23.86
N ILE A 253 7.57 1.38 -23.27
CA ILE A 253 6.31 0.71 -23.62
C ILE A 253 5.82 1.12 -25.01
N LYS A 254 6.18 2.34 -25.44
CA LYS A 254 5.88 2.88 -26.78
C LYS A 254 6.62 2.13 -27.89
N GLU A 255 7.78 1.55 -27.62
CA GLU A 255 8.52 0.71 -28.59
C GLU A 255 7.69 -0.52 -29.02
N TYR A 256 6.79 -0.98 -28.15
CA TYR A 256 5.87 -2.09 -28.41
C TYR A 256 4.51 -1.62 -28.95
N GLY A 257 4.33 -0.32 -29.17
CA GLY A 257 3.08 0.25 -29.71
C GLY A 257 1.96 0.43 -28.69
N HIS A 258 2.26 0.36 -27.38
CA HIS A 258 1.30 0.60 -26.31
C HIS A 258 1.54 1.97 -25.66
N GLU A 259 0.50 2.54 -25.05
CA GLU A 259 0.58 3.79 -24.31
C GLU A 259 -0.03 3.63 -22.92
N LYS A 260 0.57 4.25 -21.90
CA LYS A 260 0.04 4.30 -20.54
C LYS A 260 0.34 5.67 -19.93
N TYR A 261 -0.69 6.32 -19.42
CA TYR A 261 -0.59 7.66 -18.82
C TYR A 261 -0.94 7.68 -17.33
N ASP A 262 -1.52 6.60 -16.78
CA ASP A 262 -1.77 6.46 -15.35
C ASP A 262 -0.46 6.31 -14.57
N ARG A 263 -0.52 6.56 -13.25
CA ARG A 263 0.62 6.31 -12.35
C ARG A 263 1.10 4.86 -12.48
N LEU A 264 2.41 4.68 -12.36
CA LEU A 264 3.08 3.38 -12.43
C LEU A 264 3.35 2.78 -11.06
N GLY A 265 3.21 3.56 -10.00
CA GLY A 265 3.57 3.12 -8.66
C GLY A 265 3.44 4.20 -7.61
N TYR A 266 3.74 3.82 -6.38
CA TYR A 266 3.57 4.65 -5.20
C TYR A 266 4.48 4.17 -4.06
N SER A 267 4.79 5.07 -3.13
CA SER A 267 5.51 4.76 -1.90
C SER A 267 4.78 3.70 -1.06
N VAL A 268 5.51 2.73 -0.50
CA VAL A 268 4.94 1.63 0.30
C VAL A 268 5.76 1.36 1.56
N GLY A 269 5.13 0.86 2.62
CA GLY A 269 5.80 0.53 3.87
C GLY A 269 4.84 0.01 4.94
N PHE A 270 4.87 0.64 6.11
CA PHE A 270 3.94 0.36 7.21
C PHE A 270 2.51 0.81 6.85
N SER A 271 1.49 -0.04 7.02
CA SER A 271 0.12 0.44 6.80
C SER A 271 -0.98 -0.35 7.52
N TYR A 272 -2.20 0.19 7.45
CA TYR A 272 -3.47 -0.43 7.82
C TYR A 272 -4.49 -0.25 6.68
N PRO A 273 -5.58 -1.01 6.65
CA PRO A 273 -6.67 -0.76 5.72
C PRO A 273 -7.13 0.71 5.73
N PRO A 274 -7.55 1.27 4.59
CA PRO A 274 -7.95 0.55 3.37
C PRO A 274 -6.85 0.39 2.31
N ASN A 275 -5.61 0.81 2.57
CA ASN A 275 -4.57 0.87 1.53
C ASN A 275 -3.17 0.62 2.12
N TRP A 276 -2.21 0.13 1.33
CA TRP A 276 -0.80 0.06 1.71
C TRP A 276 0.07 1.21 1.16
N ASP A 277 -0.51 2.06 0.30
CA ASP A 277 0.11 3.31 -0.19
C ASP A 277 0.37 4.29 0.98
N GLU A 278 1.57 4.86 1.06
CA GLU A 278 1.91 5.89 2.06
C GLU A 278 1.30 7.28 1.73
N ASN A 279 0.61 7.42 0.59
CA ASN A 279 -0.08 8.62 0.10
C ASN A 279 0.82 9.85 0.01
N THR A 280 2.06 9.66 -0.45
CA THR A 280 3.08 10.72 -0.56
C THR A 280 3.63 10.81 -1.98
N ALA A 281 4.64 10.01 -2.31
CA ALA A 281 5.27 10.00 -3.62
C ALA A 281 4.52 9.06 -4.57
N SER A 282 4.27 9.52 -5.80
CA SER A 282 3.68 8.72 -6.86
C SER A 282 4.60 8.67 -8.06
N ILE A 283 4.86 7.47 -8.60
CA ILE A 283 5.63 7.30 -9.84
C ILE A 283 4.70 7.66 -11.01
N ARG A 284 4.63 8.96 -11.31
CA ARG A 284 3.89 9.55 -12.44
C ARG A 284 4.65 10.76 -13.00
N LEU A 285 4.35 11.15 -14.25
CA LEU A 285 5.12 12.14 -15.01
C LEU A 285 5.31 13.49 -14.29
N GLU A 286 4.29 13.97 -13.58
CA GLU A 286 4.30 15.29 -12.94
C GLU A 286 4.98 15.29 -11.56
N ASP A 287 5.23 14.11 -10.97
CA ASP A 287 5.72 14.02 -9.60
C ASP A 287 7.23 14.31 -9.54
N GLN A 288 7.58 15.39 -8.82
CA GLN A 288 8.95 15.89 -8.68
C GLN A 288 9.67 15.35 -7.45
N THR A 289 9.12 14.33 -6.78
CA THR A 289 9.79 13.73 -5.62
C THR A 289 11.13 13.13 -6.07
N VAL A 290 12.22 13.62 -5.49
CA VAL A 290 13.58 13.14 -5.76
C VAL A 290 13.82 11.85 -4.97
N LEU A 291 14.19 10.80 -5.69
CA LEU A 291 14.52 9.50 -5.11
C LEU A 291 15.77 9.61 -4.24
N GLN A 292 15.70 9.04 -3.05
CA GLN A 292 16.78 8.99 -2.08
C GLN A 292 16.96 7.56 -1.57
N PRO A 293 18.17 7.17 -1.13
CA PRO A 293 18.42 5.88 -0.52
C PRO A 293 17.41 5.57 0.60
N ASN A 294 17.03 4.29 0.69
CA ASN A 294 16.02 3.74 1.61
C ASN A 294 14.58 4.21 1.38
N MET A 295 14.27 4.92 0.29
CA MET A 295 12.88 5.03 -0.16
C MET A 295 12.40 3.69 -0.73
N THR A 296 11.14 3.35 -0.49
CA THR A 296 10.54 2.09 -0.93
C THR A 296 9.26 2.34 -1.70
N PHE A 297 9.11 1.64 -2.83
CA PHE A 297 7.96 1.82 -3.73
C PHE A 297 7.47 0.47 -4.23
N HIS A 298 6.18 0.42 -4.55
CA HIS A 298 5.61 -0.62 -5.39
C HIS A 298 5.47 -0.09 -6.82
N LEU A 299 6.25 -0.65 -7.74
CA LEU A 299 6.20 -0.38 -9.17
C LEU A 299 5.28 -1.41 -9.82
N ILE A 300 4.08 -0.98 -10.18
CA ILE A 300 2.95 -1.79 -10.69
C ILE A 300 2.39 -1.21 -11.99
N PRO A 301 3.14 -1.29 -13.09
CA PRO A 301 2.77 -0.68 -14.35
C PRO A 301 1.87 -1.60 -15.20
N GLY A 302 0.78 -2.10 -14.61
CA GLY A 302 -0.18 -2.96 -15.30
C GLY A 302 -0.80 -2.28 -16.53
N ILE A 303 -1.04 -3.05 -17.59
CA ILE A 303 -1.75 -2.60 -18.79
C ILE A 303 -3.11 -3.28 -18.83
N TRP A 304 -4.16 -2.47 -18.98
CA TRP A 304 -5.55 -2.91 -19.05
C TRP A 304 -6.11 -2.48 -20.40
N GLU A 305 -6.25 -3.44 -21.31
CA GLU A 305 -6.91 -3.27 -22.60
C GLU A 305 -8.42 -3.54 -22.44
N GLU A 306 -9.20 -3.48 -23.52
CA GLU A 306 -10.66 -3.62 -23.43
C GLU A 306 -11.10 -5.00 -22.89
N ASP A 307 -10.42 -6.08 -23.30
CA ASP A 307 -10.81 -7.46 -23.04
C ASP A 307 -9.79 -8.26 -22.20
N ARG A 308 -8.64 -7.69 -21.90
CA ARG A 308 -7.53 -8.35 -21.19
C ARG A 308 -6.67 -7.36 -20.41
N GLY A 309 -5.90 -7.87 -19.46
CA GLY A 309 -4.82 -7.09 -18.86
C GLY A 309 -3.67 -7.97 -18.39
N VAL A 310 -2.48 -7.40 -18.42
CA VAL A 310 -1.25 -8.03 -17.92
C VAL A 310 -0.61 -7.12 -16.90
N GLU A 311 -0.25 -7.71 -15.77
CA GLU A 311 0.33 -7.02 -14.64
C GLU A 311 1.52 -7.80 -14.11
N LEU A 312 2.67 -7.14 -14.13
CA LEU A 312 3.89 -7.58 -13.48
C LEU A 312 4.35 -6.41 -12.63
N SER A 313 4.66 -6.64 -11.36
CA SER A 313 5.10 -5.58 -10.47
C SER A 313 6.28 -6.00 -9.61
N GLU A 314 6.97 -5.00 -9.07
CA GLU A 314 8.03 -5.20 -8.10
C GLU A 314 7.91 -4.18 -6.97
N THR A 315 8.08 -4.64 -5.74
CA THR A 315 8.41 -3.75 -4.63
C THR A 315 9.92 -3.60 -4.58
N PHE A 316 10.42 -2.36 -4.56
CA PHE A 316 11.85 -2.09 -4.54
C PHE A 316 12.24 -1.08 -3.46
N VAL A 317 13.50 -1.12 -3.06
CA VAL A 317 14.17 -0.07 -2.26
C VAL A 317 15.20 0.64 -3.12
N VAL A 318 15.26 1.97 -3.04
CA VAL A 318 16.32 2.78 -3.65
C VAL A 318 17.61 2.57 -2.85
N THR A 319 18.68 2.16 -3.52
CA THR A 319 20.03 1.98 -2.91
C THR A 319 20.87 3.24 -3.12
N GLU A 320 22.14 3.22 -2.73
CA GLU A 320 23.07 4.34 -2.95
C GLU A 320 23.42 4.56 -4.44
N ASP A 321 23.24 3.54 -5.28
CA ASP A 321 23.70 3.48 -6.66
C ASP A 321 22.65 2.93 -7.64
N GLY A 322 21.43 2.68 -7.18
CA GLY A 322 20.38 2.07 -7.99
C GLY A 322 19.11 1.73 -7.22
N CYS A 323 18.59 0.52 -7.45
CA CYS A 323 17.54 -0.08 -6.62
C CYS A 323 17.73 -1.60 -6.45
N GLU A 324 17.12 -2.14 -5.41
CA GLU A 324 17.02 -3.58 -5.11
C GLU A 324 15.54 -3.95 -5.05
N THR A 325 15.12 -4.96 -5.83
CA THR A 325 13.78 -5.55 -5.67
C THR A 325 13.75 -6.38 -4.40
N LEU A 326 12.72 -6.22 -3.56
CA LEU A 326 12.65 -6.91 -2.28
C LEU A 326 12.26 -8.38 -2.41
N ALA A 327 11.50 -8.72 -3.45
CA ALA A 327 11.06 -10.08 -3.73
C ALA A 327 11.86 -10.70 -4.88
N GLU A 328 12.17 -11.99 -4.75
CA GLU A 328 12.85 -12.82 -5.75
C GLU A 328 11.86 -13.78 -6.44
N PHE A 329 10.86 -13.22 -7.14
CA PHE A 329 9.91 -14.03 -7.91
C PHE A 329 10.06 -13.81 -9.42
N PRO A 330 10.02 -14.84 -10.29
CA PRO A 330 10.25 -14.66 -11.72
C PRO A 330 9.33 -13.61 -12.35
N ARG A 331 9.94 -12.61 -13.01
CA ARG A 331 9.23 -11.55 -13.77
C ARG A 331 8.81 -12.05 -15.14
N LYS A 332 7.72 -12.82 -15.18
CA LYS A 332 7.12 -13.32 -16.43
C LYS A 332 5.64 -13.64 -16.22
N VAL A 333 4.93 -13.77 -17.32
CA VAL A 333 3.65 -14.49 -17.32
C VAL A 333 3.92 -15.99 -17.27
N PHE A 334 3.16 -16.70 -16.45
CA PHE A 334 3.28 -18.15 -16.29
C PHE A 334 2.20 -18.85 -17.11
N GLU A 335 2.57 -19.82 -17.94
CA GLU A 335 1.65 -20.71 -18.65
C GLU A 335 1.48 -21.98 -17.79
N ILE A 336 0.24 -22.27 -17.37
CA ILE A 336 -0.14 -23.38 -16.47
C ILE A 336 -0.99 -24.42 -17.20
#